data_AF-A0A925EPF3-F1
#
_entry.id   AF-A0A925EPF3-F1
#
_cell.length_a   1.000
_cell.length_b   1.000
_cell.length_c   1.000
_cell.angle_alpha   90.00
_cell.angle_beta   90.00
_cell.angle_gamma   90.00
#
_symmetry.space_group_name_H-M   'P 1'
#
loop_
_entity.id
_entity.type
_entity.pdbx_description
1 polymer ?
#
loop_
_entity_poly.entity_id
_entity_poly.type
_entity_poly.pdbx_seq_one_letter_code
_entity_poly.pdbx_strand_id
1 'polypeptide(L)'
;MDNKRMSVKFSISAIALSVVLILTNSAIASAEAYKTSRGAVVVTGLTPTQRYQIRTLSVENKPGSRQDKSANRCGEVVVEKADKYQTLVVGTETLDPATLPIQTYVRCAPKAPPAAMTPSGVVLATPPEPK
;
A
#
# COMPACT_ATOMS: atom_id res chain seq x y z
N MET A 1 -55.77 -43.31 3.47
CA MET A 1 -55.07 -44.51 2.95
C MET A 1 -54.62 -44.09 1.56
N ASP A 2 -53.33 -43.89 1.25
CA ASP A 2 -52.16 -44.70 1.58
C ASP A 2 -50.87 -43.84 1.67
N ASN A 3 -50.07 -44.16 2.68
CA ASN A 3 -48.69 -43.70 2.83
C ASN A 3 -47.81 -44.31 1.74
N LYS A 4 -47.24 -43.51 0.84
CA LYS A 4 -46.08 -43.94 0.04
C LYS A 4 -44.83 -43.22 0.52
N ARG A 5 -44.14 -43.89 1.45
CA ARG A 5 -42.71 -43.69 1.74
C ARG A 5 -41.95 -43.75 0.42
N MET A 6 -41.24 -42.68 0.06
CA MET A 6 -40.18 -42.78 -0.94
C MET A 6 -38.82 -42.59 -0.24
N SER A 7 -38.03 -43.64 -0.40
CA SER A 7 -36.75 -43.91 0.25
C SER A 7 -35.72 -42.82 -0.03
N VAL A 8 -35.19 -42.22 1.03
CA VAL A 8 -34.04 -41.32 0.98
C VAL A 8 -32.82 -42.14 0.56
N LYS A 9 -32.33 -41.93 -0.66
CA LYS A 9 -31.04 -42.47 -1.11
C LYS A 9 -30.03 -41.33 -1.07
N PHE A 10 -29.20 -41.33 -0.03
CA PHE A 10 -28.04 -40.45 0.09
C PHE A 10 -26.97 -40.89 -0.92
N SER A 11 -26.87 -40.20 -2.05
CA SER A 11 -25.66 -40.25 -2.88
C SER A 11 -24.65 -39.26 -2.30
N ILE A 12 -23.70 -39.77 -1.51
CA ILE A 12 -22.54 -39.01 -1.06
C ILE A 12 -21.53 -39.03 -2.20
N SER A 13 -21.64 -38.07 -3.11
CA SER A 13 -20.60 -37.80 -4.11
C SER A 13 -19.44 -37.08 -3.44
N ALA A 14 -18.52 -37.85 -2.83
CA ALA A 14 -17.23 -37.34 -2.40
C ALA A 14 -16.31 -37.22 -3.62
N ILE A 15 -16.17 -36.03 -4.21
CA ILE A 15 -15.13 -35.77 -5.21
C ILE A 15 -14.49 -34.40 -4.93
N ALA A 16 -13.34 -34.48 -4.26
CA ALA A 16 -12.21 -33.56 -4.19
C ALA A 16 -12.43 -32.10 -4.61
N LEU A 17 -12.57 -31.22 -3.62
CA LEU A 17 -12.20 -29.81 -3.77
C LEU A 17 -10.67 -29.72 -3.71
N SER A 18 -10.00 -29.90 -4.86
CA SER A 18 -8.64 -29.43 -5.00
C SER A 18 -8.66 -27.91 -5.00
N VAL A 19 -8.57 -27.33 -3.80
CA VAL A 19 -8.26 -25.91 -3.62
C VAL A 19 -6.85 -25.72 -4.14
N VAL A 20 -6.74 -25.39 -5.42
CA VAL A 20 -5.51 -24.80 -5.95
C VAL A 20 -5.40 -23.47 -5.21
N LEU A 21 -4.62 -23.45 -4.12
CA LEU A 21 -4.03 -22.22 -3.63
C LEU A 21 -3.13 -21.74 -4.75
N ILE A 22 -3.70 -21.02 -5.72
CA ILE A 22 -2.96 -20.10 -6.54
C ILE A 22 -2.54 -19.02 -5.55
N LEU A 23 -1.42 -19.27 -4.87
CA LEU A 23 -0.56 -18.21 -4.36
C LEU A 23 -0.03 -17.52 -5.61
N THR A 24 -0.88 -16.75 -6.28
CA THR A 24 -0.41 -15.57 -6.98
C THR A 24 0.34 -14.83 -5.89
N ASN A 25 1.66 -14.78 -6.02
CA ASN A 25 2.51 -13.84 -5.32
C ASN A 25 2.09 -12.43 -5.75
N SER A 26 0.89 -12.02 -5.36
CA SER A 26 0.58 -10.66 -5.06
C SER A 26 1.42 -10.37 -3.83
N ALA A 27 2.73 -10.15 -4.04
CA ALA A 27 3.48 -9.26 -3.20
C ALA A 27 2.81 -7.89 -3.37
N ILE A 28 1.64 -7.75 -2.73
CA ILE A 28 1.20 -6.48 -2.20
C ILE A 28 2.25 -6.24 -1.14
N ALA A 29 3.37 -5.64 -1.56
CA ALA A 29 4.33 -5.11 -0.63
C ALA A 29 3.53 -4.13 0.22
N SER A 30 3.18 -4.56 1.44
CA SER A 30 2.54 -3.70 2.43
C SER A 30 3.50 -2.54 2.59
N ALA A 31 3.15 -1.39 2.04
CA ALA A 31 4.03 -0.24 2.06
C ALA A 31 4.14 0.21 3.51
N GLU A 32 5.31 0.01 4.12
CA GLU A 32 5.54 0.38 5.51
C GLU A 32 5.92 1.84 5.57
N ALA A 33 5.39 2.55 6.58
CA ALA A 33 5.68 3.94 6.80
C ALA A 33 6.18 4.19 8.22
N TYR A 34 7.16 5.08 8.34
CA TYR A 34 7.64 5.59 9.63
C TYR A 34 8.02 7.06 9.50
N LYS A 35 8.14 7.75 10.64
CA LYS A 35 8.64 9.12 10.67
C LYS A 35 10.05 9.21 11.24
N THR A 36 10.76 10.24 10.83
CA THR A 36 12.09 10.56 11.35
C THR A 36 11.98 11.58 12.48
N SER A 37 13.02 11.65 13.32
CA SER A 37 13.13 12.69 14.36
C SER A 37 13.15 14.13 13.81
N ARG A 38 13.36 14.30 12.50
CA ARG A 38 13.34 15.60 11.79
C ARG A 38 11.99 15.90 11.13
N GLY A 39 10.96 15.07 11.37
CA GLY A 39 9.61 15.29 10.86
C GLY A 39 9.38 14.86 9.41
N ALA A 40 10.35 14.19 8.77
CA ALA A 40 10.09 13.54 7.48
C ALA A 40 9.35 12.22 7.68
N VAL A 41 8.41 11.89 6.79
CA VAL A 41 7.79 10.57 6.69
C VAL A 41 8.48 9.80 5.56
N VAL A 42 8.90 8.58 5.86
CA VAL A 42 9.50 7.65 4.89
C VAL A 42 8.49 6.54 4.64
N VAL A 43 8.15 6.35 3.37
CA VAL A 43 7.32 5.24 2.90
C VAL A 43 8.22 4.28 2.14
N THR A 44 8.18 3.01 2.50
CA THR A 44 9.03 1.94 1.96
C THR A 44 8.17 0.83 1.36
N GLY A 45 8.78 -0.13 0.66
CA GLY A 45 8.04 -1.20 -0.01
C GLY A 45 7.33 -0.77 -1.29
N LEU A 46 7.59 0.45 -1.79
CA LEU A 46 7.03 0.94 -3.04
C LEU A 46 7.73 0.30 -4.25
N THR A 47 7.07 0.30 -5.40
CA THR A 47 7.68 -0.13 -6.65
C THR A 47 8.86 0.79 -6.99
N PRO A 48 10.10 0.28 -7.14
CA PRO A 48 11.26 1.11 -7.43
C PRO A 48 11.06 1.96 -8.69
N THR A 49 11.56 3.21 -8.66
CA THR A 49 11.49 4.19 -9.78
C THR A 49 10.08 4.64 -10.20
N GLN A 50 9.04 4.03 -9.64
CA GLN A 50 7.65 4.38 -9.90
C GLN A 50 7.33 5.77 -9.34
N ARG A 51 6.55 6.56 -10.09
CA ARG A 51 6.05 7.86 -9.62
C ARG A 51 4.77 7.68 -8.82
N TYR A 52 4.71 8.34 -7.68
CA TYR A 52 3.55 8.38 -6.80
C TYR A 52 3.09 9.83 -6.62
N GLN A 53 1.79 10.05 -6.74
CA GLN A 53 1.17 11.29 -6.30
C GLN A 53 1.15 11.33 -4.76
N ILE A 54 1.44 12.49 -4.22
CA ILE A 54 1.41 12.81 -2.80
C ILE A 54 0.36 13.90 -2.58
N ARG A 55 -0.54 13.64 -1.64
CA ARG A 55 -1.55 14.59 -1.16
C ARG A 55 -1.44 14.72 0.35
N THR A 56 -1.80 15.88 0.88
CA THR A 56 -1.75 16.16 2.31
C THR A 56 -3.02 16.89 2.75
N LEU A 57 -3.44 16.68 3.99
CA LEU A 57 -4.44 17.49 4.67
C LEU A 57 -3.83 18.11 5.93
N SER A 58 -4.06 19.41 6.12
CA SER A 58 -3.77 20.06 7.40
C SER A 58 -4.76 19.61 8.48
N VAL A 59 -4.46 19.97 9.73
CA VAL A 59 -5.37 19.78 10.88
C VAL A 59 -6.72 20.51 10.73
N GLU A 60 -6.82 21.50 9.83
CA GLU A 60 -8.07 22.19 9.49
C GLU A 60 -8.77 21.55 8.29
N ASN A 61 -8.41 20.32 7.91
CA ASN A 61 -8.90 19.62 6.71
C ASN A 61 -8.65 20.36 5.38
N LYS A 62 -7.67 21.28 5.35
CA LYS A 62 -7.32 21.99 4.11
C LYS A 62 -6.37 21.14 3.27
N PRO A 63 -6.66 20.89 1.99
CA PRO A 63 -5.75 20.16 1.11
C PRO A 63 -4.49 20.99 0.86
N GLY A 64 -3.33 20.35 1.06
CA GLY A 64 -2.04 20.92 0.68
C GLY A 64 -1.79 20.80 -0.82
N SER A 65 -0.66 21.37 -1.26
CA SER A 65 -0.24 21.28 -2.66
C SER A 65 0.04 19.83 -3.06
N ARG A 66 -0.49 19.42 -4.21
CA ARG A 66 -0.13 18.17 -4.87
C ARG A 66 1.37 18.15 -5.16
N GLN A 67 2.02 17.05 -4.83
CA GLN A 67 3.39 16.76 -5.25
C GLN A 67 3.42 15.39 -5.92
N ASP A 68 4.28 15.19 -6.91
CA ASP A 68 4.50 13.87 -7.50
C ASP A 68 5.98 13.51 -7.29
N LYS A 69 6.26 12.41 -6.59
CA LYS A 69 7.63 11.95 -6.31
C LYS A 69 7.87 10.54 -6.83
N SER A 70 9.05 10.30 -7.38
CA SER A 70 9.49 8.94 -7.72
C SER A 70 10.02 8.24 -6.47
N ALA A 71 9.65 6.97 -6.29
CA ALA A 71 10.36 6.09 -5.38
C ALA A 71 11.81 5.92 -5.84
N ASN A 72 12.73 5.87 -4.88
CA ASN A 72 14.11 5.57 -5.19
C ASN A 72 14.26 4.11 -5.67
N ARG A 73 15.50 3.70 -5.97
CA ARG A 73 15.79 2.34 -6.45
C ARG A 73 15.54 1.23 -5.43
N CYS A 74 15.35 1.59 -4.16
CA CYS A 74 14.99 0.65 -3.10
C CYS A 74 13.50 0.67 -2.77
N GLY A 75 12.68 1.40 -3.54
CA GLY A 75 11.25 1.48 -3.27
C GLY A 75 10.90 2.42 -2.11
N GLU A 76 11.71 3.45 -1.88
CA GLU A 76 11.46 4.41 -0.80
C GLU A 76 11.07 5.80 -1.35
N VAL A 77 10.08 6.42 -0.74
CA VAL A 77 9.73 7.83 -0.91
C VAL A 77 9.89 8.56 0.42
N VAL A 78 10.57 9.71 0.40
CA VAL A 78 10.71 10.58 1.57
C VAL A 78 9.91 11.86 1.36
N VAL A 79 9.02 12.15 2.30
CA VAL A 79 8.22 13.37 2.34
C VAL A 79 8.67 14.22 3.53
N GLU A 80 9.33 15.33 3.23
CA GLU A 80 9.87 16.22 4.25
C GLU A 80 8.78 17.02 4.94
N LYS A 81 8.96 17.31 6.24
CA LYS A 81 8.03 18.09 7.08
C LYS A 81 6.60 17.54 7.07
N ALA A 82 6.46 16.24 6.83
CA ALA A 82 5.17 15.58 6.68
C ALA A 82 4.48 15.30 8.01
N ASP A 83 5.24 15.30 9.11
CA ASP A 83 4.76 15.21 10.49
C ASP A 83 3.80 16.33 10.91
N LYS A 84 3.79 17.45 10.17
CA LYS A 84 2.89 18.59 10.41
C LYS A 84 1.48 18.40 9.85
N TYR A 85 1.28 17.42 8.99
CA TYR A 85 -0.02 17.15 8.38
C TYR A 85 -0.80 16.14 9.23
N GLN A 86 -2.12 16.29 9.25
CA GLN A 86 -3.00 15.32 9.87
C GLN A 86 -3.09 14.05 9.02
N THR A 87 -3.15 14.22 7.70
CA THR A 87 -3.23 13.11 6.75
C THR A 87 -2.18 13.30 5.66
N LEU A 88 -1.45 12.23 5.36
CA LEU A 88 -0.54 12.12 4.24
C LEU A 88 -1.01 10.96 3.36
N VAL A 89 -1.21 11.20 2.07
CA VAL A 89 -1.53 10.14 1.11
C VAL A 89 -0.38 9.99 0.12
N VAL A 90 0.11 8.76 -0.08
CA VAL A 90 1.18 8.42 -1.04
C VAL A 90 0.67 7.29 -1.94
N GLY A 91 0.28 7.61 -3.18
CA GLY A 91 -0.45 6.66 -4.01
C GLY A 91 -1.73 6.19 -3.30
N THR A 92 -1.96 4.89 -3.21
CA THR A 92 -3.15 4.35 -2.55
C THR A 92 -3.10 4.39 -1.02
N GLU A 93 -1.93 4.63 -0.44
CA GLU A 93 -1.71 4.57 1.01
C GLU A 93 -2.13 5.87 1.70
N THR A 94 -3.00 5.77 2.70
CA THR A 94 -3.37 6.89 3.58
C THR A 94 -2.73 6.69 4.94
N LEU A 95 -1.96 7.69 5.37
CA LEU A 95 -1.14 7.66 6.57
C LEU A 95 -1.55 8.81 7.50
N ASP A 96 -1.59 8.53 8.80
CA ASP A 96 -1.61 9.55 9.86
C ASP A 96 -0.20 9.69 10.44
N PRO A 97 0.56 10.75 10.10
CA PRO A 97 1.92 10.95 10.58
C PRO A 97 2.06 10.97 12.11
N ALA A 98 1.02 11.32 12.86
CA ALA A 98 1.08 11.35 14.32
C ALA A 98 1.23 9.93 14.90
N THR A 99 0.58 8.95 14.26
CA THR A 99 0.56 7.53 14.68
C THR A 99 1.80 6.75 14.26
N LEU A 100 2.57 7.26 13.30
CA LEU A 100 3.74 6.55 12.78
C LEU A 100 4.86 6.42 13.81
N PRO A 101 5.54 5.27 13.88
CA PRO A 101 6.70 5.08 14.75
C PRO A 101 7.85 5.99 14.32
N ILE A 102 8.65 6.43 15.28
CA ILE A 102 9.87 7.22 15.00
C ILE A 102 11.03 6.24 14.75
N GLN A 103 11.70 6.37 13.61
CA GLN A 103 12.91 5.62 13.29
C GLN A 103 13.99 6.51 12.67
N THR A 104 15.24 6.06 12.77
CA THR A 104 16.38 6.69 12.10
C THR A 104 16.35 6.32 10.62
N TYR A 105 16.17 7.32 9.75
CA TYR A 105 16.27 7.09 8.31
C TYR A 105 17.73 6.95 7.88
N VAL A 106 18.06 5.78 7.36
CA VAL A 106 19.31 5.53 6.63
C VAL A 106 18.94 5.36 5.18
N ARG A 107 19.33 6.32 4.34
CA ARG A 107 19.03 6.28 2.90
C ARG A 107 19.57 4.99 2.29
N CYS A 108 18.71 4.24 1.63
CA CYS A 108 19.15 3.07 0.90
C CYS A 108 20.03 3.48 -0.29
N ALA A 109 21.19 2.85 -0.41
CA ALA A 109 22.12 2.98 -1.52
C ALA A 109 22.29 1.60 -2.19
N PRO A 110 21.58 1.30 -3.28
CA PRO A 110 21.72 0.00 -3.93
C PRO A 110 23.11 -0.14 -4.54
N LYS A 111 23.75 -1.30 -4.31
CA LYS A 111 24.97 -1.70 -5.03
C LYS A 111 24.57 -2.13 -6.44
N ALA A 112 25.08 -1.41 -7.45
CA ALA A 112 24.90 -1.60 -8.89
C ALA A 112 23.47 -1.37 -9.45
N PRO A 113 23.33 -0.88 -10.69
CA PRO A 113 22.03 -0.66 -11.31
C PRO A 113 21.39 -2.01 -11.71
N PRO A 114 20.12 -2.28 -11.34
CA PRO A 114 19.32 -3.23 -12.09
C PRO A 114 19.05 -2.67 -13.49
N ALA A 115 18.83 -3.56 -14.46
CA ALA A 115 18.51 -3.20 -15.85
C ALA A 115 17.47 -2.06 -15.92
N ALA A 116 17.63 -1.15 -16.87
CA ALA A 116 16.79 0.03 -17.01
C ALA A 116 15.30 -0.33 -16.96
N MET A 117 14.65 -0.09 -15.82
CA MET A 117 13.21 -0.22 -15.69
C MET A 117 12.59 0.97 -16.41
N THR A 118 11.74 0.69 -17.40
CA THR A 118 10.93 1.71 -18.07
C THR A 118 10.03 2.39 -17.03
N PRO A 119 9.95 3.73 -17.00
CA PRO A 119 9.08 4.43 -16.07
C PRO A 119 7.62 4.10 -16.40
N SER A 120 6.97 3.36 -15.51
CA SER A 120 5.52 3.24 -15.47
C SER A 120 4.93 4.57 -14.97
N GLY A 121 3.76 4.97 -15.47
CA GLY A 121 3.13 6.29 -15.27
C GLY A 121 2.93 6.72 -13.80
N VAL A 122 2.18 7.79 -13.52
CA VAL A 122 1.99 8.23 -12.11
C VAL A 122 0.92 7.39 -11.43
N VAL A 123 1.25 6.73 -10.30
CA VAL A 123 0.25 6.13 -9.41
C VAL A 123 -0.49 7.25 -8.70
N LEU A 124 -1.80 7.34 -8.92
CA LEU A 124 -2.63 8.39 -8.37
C LEU A 124 -2.86 8.18 -6.89
N ALA A 125 -2.95 9.30 -6.16
CA ALA A 125 -3.30 9.27 -4.77
C ALA A 125 -4.82 9.22 -4.62
N THR A 126 -5.31 8.34 -3.76
CA THR A 126 -6.73 8.35 -3.38
C THR A 126 -7.03 9.71 -2.76
N PRO A 127 -8.15 10.38 -3.10
CA PRO A 127 -8.55 11.59 -2.39
C PRO A 127 -8.67 11.26 -0.89
N PRO A 128 -8.06 12.05 0.00
CA PRO A 128 -8.30 11.85 1.42
C PRO A 128 -9.76 12.19 1.72
N GLU A 129 -10.53 11.23 2.22
CA GLU A 129 -11.92 11.46 2.63
C GLU A 129 -11.96 12.33 3.89
N PRO A 130 -12.77 13.40 3.91
CA PRO A 130 -13.03 14.12 5.14
C PRO A 130 -13.82 13.22 6.10
N LYS A 131 -13.33 13.06 7.33
CA LYS A 131 -14.09 12.45 8.44
C LYS A 131 -15.06 13.44 9.05
#